data_AF-A0A7D9ILA0-F1
#
_entry.id   AF-A0A7D9ILA0-F1
#
_cell.length_a   1.000
_cell.length_b   1.000
_cell.length_c   1.000
_cell.angle_alpha   90.00
_cell.angle_beta   90.00
_cell.angle_gamma   90.00
#
_symmetry.space_group_name_H-M   'P 1'
#
loop_
_entity.id
_entity.type
_entity.pdbx_description
1 polymer ?
#
loop_
_entity_poly.entity_id
_entity_poly.type
_entity_poly.pdbx_seq_one_letter_code
_entity_poly.pdbx_strand_id
1 'polypeptide(L)'
;MKQETTMDVIDEFNPQEWEISSENEVEGFEDFNLFRRKLSRAPMAANNNSGEYFYCVQDSTDKVRRVVLSGCKGAKDPLSGVANCRLKLDENKGRVIGIQLDSQIIVKKQKS
;
A
#
# COMPACT_ATOMS: atom_id res chain seq x y z
N MET A 1 18.06 -10.76 8.43
CA MET A 1 16.85 -10.32 7.70
C MET A 1 17.27 -9.11 6.87
N LYS A 2 17.11 -9.16 5.53
CA LYS A 2 17.34 -7.97 4.69
C LYS A 2 16.10 -7.10 4.80
N GLN A 3 16.25 -5.84 5.21
CA GLN A 3 15.18 -4.85 5.05
C GLN A 3 15.03 -4.60 3.55
N GLU A 4 13.82 -4.77 3.01
CA GLU A 4 13.52 -4.34 1.64
C GLU A 4 13.62 -2.83 1.60
N THR A 5 14.33 -2.30 0.60
CA THR A 5 14.49 -0.86 0.43
C THR A 5 13.25 -0.28 -0.24
N THR A 6 13.01 1.02 -0.06
CA THR A 6 11.87 1.72 -0.67
C THR A 6 11.83 1.57 -2.20
N MET A 7 12.97 1.40 -2.86
CA MET A 7 13.05 1.07 -4.30
C MET A 7 12.52 -0.33 -4.63
N ASP A 8 12.83 -1.34 -3.80
CA ASP A 8 12.31 -2.70 -3.97
C ASP A 8 10.78 -2.72 -3.90
N VAL A 9 10.20 -1.87 -3.04
CA VAL A 9 8.74 -1.72 -2.90
C VAL A 9 8.11 -1.07 -4.15
N ILE A 10 8.75 -0.02 -4.69
CA ILE A 10 8.28 0.69 -5.90
C ILE A 10 8.23 -0.26 -7.11
N ASP A 11 9.21 -1.14 -7.27
CA ASP A 11 9.31 -2.05 -8.41
C ASP A 11 8.14 -3.04 -8.49
N GLU A 12 7.51 -3.35 -7.35
CA GLU A 12 6.35 -4.24 -7.26
C GLU A 12 5.04 -3.56 -7.72
N PHE A 13 5.02 -2.24 -7.99
CA PHE A 13 3.82 -1.53 -8.48
C PHE A 13 3.75 -1.46 -10.00
N ASN A 14 2.57 -1.67 -10.58
CA ASN A 14 2.37 -1.59 -12.03
C ASN A 14 2.45 -0.13 -12.50
N PRO A 15 3.41 0.26 -13.36
CA PRO A 15 3.59 1.64 -13.82
C PRO A 15 2.42 2.15 -14.69
N GLN A 16 1.54 1.25 -15.16
CA GLN A 16 0.30 1.65 -15.82
C GLN A 16 -0.76 2.14 -14.84
N GLU A 17 -0.69 1.72 -13.57
CA GLU A 17 -1.66 2.10 -12.54
C GLU A 17 -1.06 3.00 -11.46
N TRP A 18 0.25 2.99 -11.28
CA TRP A 18 0.94 3.74 -10.23
C TRP A 18 2.04 4.62 -10.84
N GLU A 19 2.30 5.74 -10.19
CA GLU A 19 3.43 6.62 -10.50
C GLU A 19 4.05 7.17 -9.23
N ILE A 20 5.33 7.48 -9.32
CA ILE A 20 6.04 8.22 -8.28
C ILE A 20 5.64 9.70 -8.43
N SER A 21 5.00 10.26 -7.40
CA SER A 21 4.72 11.70 -7.37
C SER A 21 5.95 12.43 -6.83
N SER A 22 6.27 13.54 -7.49
CA SER A 22 7.36 14.44 -7.07
C SER A 22 6.88 15.52 -6.10
N GLU A 23 5.57 15.66 -5.92
CA GLU A 23 5.00 16.65 -5.03
C GLU A 23 5.06 16.14 -3.59
N ASN A 24 5.49 17.02 -2.68
CA ASN A 24 5.23 16.91 -1.24
C ASN A 24 3.71 17.04 -0.97
N GLU A 25 2.88 16.31 -1.70
CA GLU A 25 1.44 16.21 -1.49
C GLU A 25 1.21 15.42 -0.20
N VAL A 26 1.40 16.10 0.92
CA VAL A 26 1.10 15.55 2.25
C VAL A 26 -0.42 15.46 2.47
N GLU A 27 -1.22 16.06 1.57
CA GLU A 27 -2.65 16.18 1.74
C GLU A 27 -3.37 14.83 1.54
N GLY A 28 -4.05 14.39 2.60
CA GLY A 28 -4.78 13.13 2.67
C GLY A 28 -3.92 11.92 3.06
N PHE A 29 -2.63 12.09 3.33
CA PHE A 29 -1.77 11.03 3.85
C PHE A 29 -1.82 10.99 5.38
N GLU A 30 -2.28 9.85 5.91
CA GLU A 30 -2.35 9.58 7.35
C GLU A 30 -1.29 8.52 7.72
N ASP A 31 -0.71 8.64 8.91
CA ASP A 31 0.23 7.66 9.45
C ASP A 31 -0.52 6.40 9.90
N PHE A 32 -0.06 5.25 9.42
CA PHE A 32 -0.62 3.95 9.74
C PHE A 32 0.45 2.96 10.14
N ASN A 33 0.09 2.16 11.15
CA ASN A 33 0.81 0.94 11.49
C ASN A 33 0.18 -0.22 10.70
N LEU A 34 0.98 -0.94 9.92
CA LEU A 34 0.56 -2.12 9.16
C LEU A 34 0.55 -3.36 10.08
N PHE A 35 -0.65 -3.84 10.36
CA PHE A 35 -0.86 -5.11 11.06
C PHE A 35 -0.95 -6.24 10.05
N ARG A 36 0.18 -6.94 9.89
CA ARG A 36 0.18 -8.26 9.28
C ARG A 36 -0.20 -9.29 10.31
N ARG A 37 -1.46 -9.22 10.77
CA ARG A 37 -2.06 -10.41 11.37
C ARG A 37 -1.95 -11.47 10.29
N LYS A 38 -1.35 -12.62 10.61
CA LYS A 38 -1.54 -13.86 9.84
C LYS A 38 -3.04 -14.08 9.82
N LEU A 39 -3.74 -13.48 8.86
CA LEU A 39 -5.01 -14.00 8.43
C LEU A 39 -4.68 -15.46 8.14
N SER A 40 -5.39 -16.39 8.77
CA SER A 40 -5.16 -17.83 8.61
C SER A 40 -5.35 -18.28 7.15
N ARG A 41 -5.68 -17.35 6.27
CA ARG A 41 -5.60 -17.40 4.82
C ARG A 41 -4.54 -16.38 4.42
N ALA A 42 -3.50 -16.84 3.71
CA ALA A 42 -2.58 -16.00 2.95
C ALA A 42 -3.35 -14.82 2.29
N PRO A 43 -2.69 -13.69 1.97
CA PRO A 43 -3.30 -12.67 1.12
C PRO A 43 -3.98 -13.43 -0.03
N MET A 44 -5.31 -13.40 -0.02
CA MET A 44 -6.09 -14.14 -0.98
C MET A 44 -5.81 -13.35 -2.24
N ALA A 45 -4.82 -13.81 -3.02
CA ALA A 45 -4.59 -13.33 -4.37
C ALA A 45 -5.96 -13.46 -5.01
N ALA A 46 -6.68 -12.34 -5.10
CA ALA A 46 -8.03 -12.32 -5.61
C ALA A 46 -7.84 -12.58 -7.09
N ASN A 47 -7.90 -13.86 -7.48
CA ASN A 47 -7.45 -14.42 -8.75
C ASN A 47 -5.97 -14.18 -9.06
N ASN A 48 -5.30 -15.21 -9.59
CA ASN A 48 -3.89 -15.21 -10.03
C ASN A 48 -3.53 -14.15 -11.12
N ASN A 49 -4.38 -13.16 -11.36
CA ASN A 49 -4.25 -12.13 -12.39
C ASN A 49 -4.48 -10.69 -11.88
N SER A 50 -4.92 -10.47 -10.64
CA SER A 50 -5.16 -9.14 -10.09
C SER A 50 -4.28 -8.95 -8.87
N GLY A 51 -3.24 -8.12 -8.98
CA GLY A 51 -2.32 -7.76 -7.91
C GLY A 51 -3.00 -6.93 -6.81
N GLU A 52 -3.95 -7.53 -6.11
CA GLU A 52 -4.67 -6.97 -4.96
C GLU A 52 -4.21 -7.62 -3.64
N TYR A 53 -3.83 -6.78 -2.68
CA TYR A 53 -3.34 -7.16 -1.35
C TYR A 53 -4.23 -6.55 -0.27
N PHE A 54 -4.57 -7.35 0.75
CA PHE A 54 -5.38 -6.89 1.87
C PHE A 54 -4.50 -6.67 3.09
N TYR A 55 -4.56 -5.46 3.66
CA TYR A 55 -3.85 -5.10 4.88
C TYR A 55 -4.82 -4.69 5.97
N CYS A 56 -4.46 -4.98 7.22
CA CYS A 56 -5.04 -4.28 8.36
C CYS A 56 -4.12 -3.12 8.70
N VAL A 57 -4.66 -1.92 8.80
CA VAL A 57 -3.93 -0.72 9.19
C VAL A 57 -4.57 -0.14 10.44
N GLN A 58 -3.75 0.35 11.36
CA GLN A 58 -4.19 1.02 12.57
C GLN A 58 -3.74 2.48 12.51
N ASP A 59 -4.68 3.39 12.74
CA ASP A 59 -4.38 4.81 12.86
C ASP A 59 -3.90 5.18 14.28
N SER A 60 -3.55 6.45 14.48
CA SER A 60 -3.10 7.00 15.76
C SER A 60 -4.18 7.00 16.86
N THR A 61 -5.44 6.72 16.52
CA THR A 61 -6.55 6.59 17.48
C THR A 61 -6.79 5.14 17.91
N ASP A 62 -5.82 4.26 17.63
CA ASP A 62 -5.88 2.81 17.85
C ASP A 62 -6.97 2.09 17.02
N LYS A 63 -7.61 2.76 16.06
CA LYS A 63 -8.68 2.16 15.27
C LYS A 63 -8.10 1.33 14.13
N VAL A 64 -8.36 0.04 14.17
CA VAL A 64 -7.97 -0.92 13.12
C VAL A 64 -9.01 -0.93 12.00
N ARG A 65 -8.54 -0.90 10.76
CA ARG A 65 -9.37 -1.00 9.56
C ARG A 65 -8.70 -1.87 8.50
N ARG A 66 -9.50 -2.48 7.64
CA ARG A 66 -9.01 -3.30 6.53
C ARG A 66 -8.99 -2.47 5.26
N VAL A 67 -7.86 -2.44 4.58
CA VAL A 67 -7.65 -1.72 3.32
C VAL A 67 -7.16 -2.66 2.23
N VAL A 68 -7.46 -2.31 0.99
CA VAL A 68 -7.04 -3.04 -0.20
C VAL A 68 -6.05 -2.21 -0.99
N LEU A 69 -4.88 -2.77 -1.26
CA LEU A 69 -3.93 -2.25 -2.23
C LEU A 69 -4.13 -3.00 -3.54
N SER A 70 -4.21 -2.30 -4.67
CA SER A 70 -4.44 -2.92 -5.98
C SER A 70 -3.44 -2.41 -7.00
N GLY A 71 -3.21 -3.15 -8.07
CA GLY A 71 -2.34 -2.74 -9.18
C GLY A 71 -0.85 -3.00 -8.95
N CYS A 72 -0.54 -4.09 -8.26
CA CYS A 72 0.83 -4.59 -8.12
C CYS A 72 1.17 -5.57 -9.27
N LYS A 73 2.46 -5.68 -9.63
CA LYS A 73 2.95 -6.45 -10.78
C LYS A 73 2.98 -7.97 -10.58
N GLY A 74 2.81 -8.47 -9.35
CA GLY A 74 3.04 -9.89 -9.07
C GLY A 74 2.31 -10.40 -7.83
N ALA A 75 2.67 -11.63 -7.44
CA ALA A 75 2.17 -12.36 -6.27
C ALA A 75 2.97 -12.09 -4.98
N LYS A 76 4.00 -11.24 -5.06
CA LYS A 76 4.79 -10.80 -3.91
C LYS A 76 4.15 -9.58 -3.26
N ASP A 77 3.99 -9.65 -1.94
CA ASP A 77 3.50 -8.55 -1.10
C ASP A 77 4.45 -7.33 -1.22
N PRO A 78 4.00 -6.21 -1.81
CA PRO A 78 4.84 -5.02 -2.00
C PRO A 78 5.23 -4.36 -0.67
N LEU A 79 4.47 -4.56 0.40
CA LEU A 79 4.72 -3.97 1.72
C LEU A 79 5.30 -5.00 2.70
N SER A 80 5.86 -6.10 2.18
CA SER A 80 6.49 -7.21 2.90
C SER A 80 7.59 -6.82 3.90
N GLY A 81 8.26 -5.69 3.72
CA GLY A 81 9.25 -5.16 4.66
C GLY A 81 8.74 -4.04 5.59
N VAL A 82 7.53 -3.53 5.32
CA VAL A 82 7.07 -2.25 5.89
C VAL A 82 6.20 -2.50 7.12
N ALA A 83 6.58 -1.89 8.24
CA ALA A 83 5.82 -1.90 9.49
C ALA A 83 4.97 -0.64 9.66
N ASN A 84 5.53 0.52 9.33
CA ASN A 84 4.88 1.82 9.44
C ASN A 84 4.98 2.52 8.09
N CYS A 85 3.89 3.12 7.63
CA CYS A 85 3.89 3.94 6.44
C CYS A 85 2.80 4.99 6.49
N ARG A 86 2.91 5.97 5.60
CA ARG A 86 1.85 6.96 5.41
C ARG A 86 1.03 6.55 4.20
N LEU A 87 -0.27 6.39 4.39
CA LEU A 87 -1.17 5.96 3.33
C LEU A 87 -2.21 7.03 3.05
N LYS A 88 -2.52 7.20 1.77
CA LYS A 88 -3.69 7.93 1.30
C LYS A 88 -4.74 6.91 0.90
N LEU A 89 -5.92 7.02 1.51
CA LEU A 89 -7.03 6.12 1.25
C LEU A 89 -8.09 6.80 0.36
N ASP A 90 -8.89 6.01 -0.34
CA ASP A 90 -10.05 6.50 -1.08
C ASP A 90 -11.14 7.08 -0.15
N GLU A 91 -12.18 7.69 -0.72
CA GLU A 91 -13.27 8.30 0.05
C GLU A 91 -13.96 7.31 1.00
N ASN A 92 -14.06 6.04 0.61
CA ASN A 92 -14.64 4.98 1.43
C ASN A 92 -13.66 4.43 2.48
N LYS A 93 -12.41 4.91 2.50
CA LYS A 93 -11.31 4.46 3.35
C LYS A 93 -11.05 2.96 3.29
N GLY A 94 -11.39 2.33 2.17
CA GLY A 94 -11.29 0.89 1.95
C GLY A 94 -10.18 0.51 0.97
N ARG A 95 -9.66 1.46 0.19
CA ARG A 95 -8.62 1.25 -0.81
C ARG A 95 -7.47 2.20 -0.62
N VAL A 96 -6.26 1.70 -0.81
CA VAL A 96 -5.04 2.50 -0.84
C VAL A 96 -4.91 3.12 -2.22
N ILE A 97 -4.85 4.45 -2.27
CA ILE A 97 -4.65 5.25 -3.49
C ILE A 97 -3.33 6.02 -3.47
N GLY A 98 -2.63 6.04 -2.33
CA GLY A 98 -1.29 6.58 -2.23
C GLY A 98 -0.52 5.94 -1.08
N ILE A 99 0.78 5.80 -1.27
CA ILE A 99 1.72 5.24 -0.30
C ILE A 99 2.92 6.18 -0.25
N GLN A 100 3.26 6.63 0.94
CA GLN A 100 4.48 7.37 1.21
C GLN A 100 5.39 6.51 2.10
N LEU A 101 6.58 6.23 1.58
CA LEU A 101 7.66 5.49 2.23
C LEU A 101 8.92 6.34 2.18
N ASP A 102 9.52 6.60 3.34
CA ASP A 102 10.64 7.55 3.48
C ASP A 102 10.32 8.89 2.80
N SER A 103 11.13 9.26 1.79
CA SER A 103 10.99 10.47 0.99
C SER A 103 10.34 10.25 -0.38
N GLN A 104 9.76 9.07 -0.61
CA GLN A 104 9.12 8.71 -1.88
C GLN A 104 7.61 8.60 -1.70
N ILE A 105 6.87 9.21 -2.63
CA ILE A 105 5.41 9.16 -2.67
C ILE A 105 5.01 8.45 -3.95
N ILE A 106 4.15 7.44 -3.82
CA ILE A 106 3.61 6.65 -4.91
C ILE A 106 2.11 6.83 -4.89
N VAL A 107 1.51 7.26 -6.00
CA VAL A 107 0.07 7.49 -6.11
C VAL A 107 -0.52 6.65 -7.23
N LYS A 108 -1.77 6.25 -7.04
CA LYS A 108 -2.53 5.55 -8.06
C LYS A 108 -2.98 6.56 -9.11
N LYS A 109 -2.64 6.31 -10.37
CA LYS A 109 -3.09 7.09 -11.52
C LYS A 109 -4.61 7.12 -11.53
N GLN A 110 -5.19 8.32 -11.47
CA GLN A 110 -6.61 8.47 -11.71
C GLN A 110 -6.85 8.21 -13.20
N LYS A 111 -7.60 7.14 -13.53
CA LYS A 111 -8.08 6.96 -14.91
C LYS A 111 -9.00 8.15 -15.21
N SER A 112 -8.52 9.07 -16.06
CA SER A 112 -9.35 10.08 -16.71
C SER A 112 -10.37 9.41 -17.64
#